data_AF-A0A1B6JWC9-F1
#
_entry.id   AF-A0A1B6JWC9-F1
#
_cell.length_a   1.000
_cell.length_b   1.000
_cell.length_c   1.000
_cell.angle_alpha   90.00
_cell.angle_beta   90.00
_cell.angle_gamma   90.00
#
_symmetry.space_group_name_H-M   'P 1'
#
loop_
_entity.id
_entity.type
_entity.pdbx_description
1 polymer ?
#
loop_
_entity_poly.entity_id
_entity_poly.type
_entity_poly.pdbx_seq_one_letter_code
_entity_poly.pdbx_strand_id
1 'polypeptide(L)'
;YFGNYHSMVSVYGDDGSVAVSHGCVEMGQGLNTKVAQVCAYVLGVDVQSVSIKPYYSLISPNVCPTGGSGGSECAVYATKIACEEIMRRLAPLKKENPKASWKELITLAKAQKINLNSSYMFTPSYDGKSYTIYGVTAVEVEVDILTGQHLILRADILEDTGVSLSPEVDIGQIEGAYVMGLGLYTSEELQYEDVTGRLLTNRTWNYKIPGAKDIPIDFRIEMRKNAPN
;
A
#
# COMPACT_ATOMS: atom_id res chain seq x y z
N TYR A 1 5.34 -15.04 2.24
CA TYR A 1 5.79 -13.79 2.90
C TYR A 1 6.93 -14.07 3.85
N PHE A 2 7.87 -13.14 4.00
CA PHE A 2 9.05 -13.31 4.86
C PHE A 2 9.26 -12.09 5.77
N GLY A 3 9.84 -12.31 6.94
CA GLY A 3 10.22 -11.27 7.91
C GLY A 3 9.08 -10.81 8.83
N ASN A 4 9.34 -9.75 9.60
CA ASN A 4 8.36 -9.18 10.54
C ASN A 4 7.91 -7.79 10.10
N TYR A 5 6.70 -7.41 10.47
CA TYR A 5 6.10 -6.12 10.15
C TYR A 5 5.47 -5.50 11.40
N HIS A 6 5.98 -4.33 11.77
CA HIS A 6 5.56 -3.66 12.99
C HIS A 6 4.59 -2.51 12.69
N SER A 7 3.65 -2.29 13.60
CA SER A 7 2.89 -1.04 13.68
C SER A 7 2.62 -0.67 15.13
N MET A 8 2.75 0.62 15.45
CA MET A 8 2.42 1.21 16.73
C MET A 8 1.39 2.32 16.54
N VAL A 9 0.32 2.28 17.34
CA VAL A 9 -0.78 3.23 17.35
C VAL A 9 -0.81 3.91 18.71
N SER A 10 -0.88 5.24 18.71
CA SER A 10 -1.00 6.07 19.91
C SER A 10 -2.19 7.01 19.78
N VAL A 11 -3.10 6.97 20.75
CA VAL A 11 -4.21 7.93 20.84
C VAL A 11 -3.89 8.97 21.92
N TYR A 12 -3.95 10.25 21.57
CA TYR A 12 -3.63 11.34 22.48
C TYR A 12 -4.83 11.68 23.36
N GLY A 13 -4.60 11.70 24.67
CA GLY A 13 -5.66 11.76 25.67
C GLY A 13 -6.41 13.09 25.80
N ASP A 14 -5.87 14.18 25.25
CA ASP A 14 -6.43 15.54 25.42
C ASP A 14 -7.32 15.98 24.24
N ASP A 15 -7.00 15.53 23.03
CA ASP A 15 -7.69 15.91 21.80
C ASP A 15 -8.29 14.71 21.05
N GLY A 16 -7.90 13.48 21.39
CA GLY A 16 -8.32 12.27 20.71
C GLY A 16 -7.63 12.04 19.37
N SER A 17 -6.60 12.84 19.01
CA SER A 17 -5.88 12.63 17.76
C SER A 17 -5.09 11.30 17.81
N VAL A 18 -4.81 10.74 16.64
CA VAL A 18 -4.17 9.43 16.52
C VAL A 18 -2.86 9.57 15.75
N ALA A 19 -1.80 8.95 16.29
CA ALA A 19 -0.52 8.81 15.61
C ALA A 19 -0.22 7.34 15.33
N VAL A 20 0.14 7.01 14.10
CA VAL A 20 0.53 5.66 13.69
C VAL A 20 1.97 5.69 13.17
N SER A 21 2.80 4.77 13.65
CA SER A 21 4.16 4.54 13.13
C SER A 21 4.29 3.07 12.76
N HIS A 22 4.59 2.78 11.50
CA HIS A 22 4.79 1.40 11.02
C HIS A 22 6.18 1.19 10.44
N GLY A 23 6.56 -0.09 10.32
CA GLY A 23 7.86 -0.55 9.83
C GLY A 23 8.08 -0.47 8.32
N CYS A 24 7.02 -0.27 7.54
CA CYS A 24 7.11 -0.20 6.08
C CYS A 24 7.38 1.22 5.55
N VAL A 25 7.92 1.29 4.34
CA VAL A 25 8.33 2.53 3.66
C VAL A 25 7.34 2.89 2.56
N GLU A 26 6.84 4.12 2.60
CA GLU A 26 6.07 4.71 1.51
C GLU A 26 7.02 5.11 0.37
N MET A 27 6.74 4.62 -0.83
CA MET A 27 7.50 4.87 -2.05
C MET A 27 6.58 5.18 -3.25
N GLY A 28 5.32 5.55 -2.99
CA GLY A 28 4.32 5.93 -4.00
C GLY A 28 3.19 4.91 -4.16
N GLN A 29 3.25 3.78 -3.46
CA GLN A 29 2.24 2.71 -3.51
C GLN A 29 1.01 2.99 -2.65
N GLY A 30 0.97 4.11 -1.92
CA GLY A 30 -0.18 4.50 -1.09
C GLY A 30 -0.31 3.69 0.20
N LEU A 31 0.81 3.17 0.70
CA LEU A 31 0.89 2.46 1.98
C LEU A 31 0.34 3.29 3.15
N ASN A 32 0.81 4.54 3.29
CA ASN A 32 0.43 5.42 4.39
C ASN A 32 -1.07 5.73 4.35
N THR A 33 -1.62 5.92 3.16
CA THR A 33 -3.06 6.12 2.94
C THR A 33 -3.86 4.91 3.41
N LYS A 34 -3.46 3.70 3.01
CA LYS A 34 -4.11 2.45 3.42
C LYS A 34 -4.07 2.23 4.92
N VAL A 35 -2.93 2.50 5.55
CA VAL A 35 -2.78 2.41 7.01
C VAL A 35 -3.69 3.41 7.73
N ALA A 36 -3.76 4.65 7.26
CA ALA A 36 -4.63 5.67 7.84
C ALA A 36 -6.11 5.29 7.71
N GLN A 37 -6.54 4.81 6.54
CA GLN A 37 -7.90 4.33 6.29
C GLN A 37 -8.31 3.21 7.25
N VAL A 38 -7.45 2.20 7.44
CA VAL A 38 -7.75 1.08 8.35
C VAL A 38 -7.73 1.51 9.81
N CYS A 39 -6.80 2.37 10.21
CA CYS A 39 -6.79 2.92 11.57
C CYS A 39 -8.09 3.68 11.87
N ALA A 40 -8.50 4.57 10.96
CA ALA A 40 -9.73 5.33 11.07
C ALA A 40 -10.98 4.43 11.14
N TYR A 41 -11.04 3.42 10.26
CA TYR A 41 -12.13 2.44 10.22
C TYR A 41 -12.25 1.66 11.53
N VAL A 42 -11.15 1.12 12.06
CA VAL A 42 -11.18 0.29 13.27
C VAL A 42 -11.51 1.11 14.52
N LEU A 43 -10.98 2.32 14.63
CA LEU A 43 -11.25 3.21 15.76
C LEU A 43 -12.62 3.92 15.66
N GLY A 44 -13.21 3.96 14.47
CA GLY A 44 -14.48 4.65 14.21
C GLY A 44 -14.33 6.18 14.25
N VAL A 45 -13.22 6.68 13.71
CA VAL A 45 -12.88 8.12 13.66
C VAL A 45 -12.70 8.58 12.22
N ASP A 46 -12.69 9.90 12.01
CA ASP A 46 -12.37 10.45 10.69
C ASP A 46 -10.89 10.26 10.35
N VAL A 47 -10.58 9.99 9.09
CA VAL A 47 -9.20 9.77 8.63
C VAL A 47 -8.29 10.97 8.88
N GLN A 48 -8.82 12.20 8.88
CA GLN A 48 -8.06 13.42 9.18
C GLN A 48 -7.57 13.48 10.63
N SER A 49 -8.17 12.70 11.53
CA SER A 49 -7.69 12.57 12.92
C SER A 49 -6.49 11.64 13.05
N VAL A 50 -6.16 10.89 12.00
CA VAL A 50 -5.04 9.94 11.95
C VAL A 50 -3.84 10.57 11.25
N SER A 51 -2.71 10.61 11.94
CA SER A 51 -1.44 11.07 11.38
C SER A 51 -0.43 9.94 11.32
N ILE A 52 0.07 9.66 10.10
CA ILE A 52 1.18 8.73 9.92
C ILE A 52 2.49 9.45 10.28
N LYS A 53 3.29 8.83 11.14
CA LYS A 53 4.61 9.32 11.54
C LYS A 53 5.69 8.66 10.68
N PRO A 54 6.85 9.32 10.49
CA PRO A 54 7.96 8.74 9.77
C PRO A 54 8.39 7.39 10.38
N TYR A 55 8.97 6.54 9.54
CA TYR A 55 9.59 5.31 10.00
C TYR A 55 10.80 5.61 10.89
N TYR A 56 10.83 4.98 12.07
CA TYR A 56 12.00 4.98 12.97
C TYR A 56 12.31 3.56 13.42
N SER A 57 13.55 3.12 13.23
CA SER A 57 14.02 1.80 13.67
C SER A 57 13.94 1.60 15.19
N LEU A 58 14.01 2.70 15.96
CA LEU A 58 13.78 2.69 17.41
C LEU A 58 12.36 2.23 17.77
N ILE A 59 11.37 2.60 16.95
CA ILE A 59 9.96 2.24 17.16
C ILE A 59 9.67 0.88 16.55
N SER A 60 10.20 0.61 15.36
CA SER A 60 9.92 -0.57 14.55
C SER A 60 11.19 -1.41 14.33
N PRO A 61 11.68 -2.12 15.36
CA PRO A 61 12.89 -2.94 15.24
C PRO A 61 12.62 -4.21 14.43
N ASN A 62 13.67 -4.75 13.80
CA ASN A 62 13.65 -6.08 13.17
C ASN A 62 12.58 -6.26 12.07
N VAL A 63 12.23 -5.19 11.37
CA VAL A 63 11.25 -5.22 10.28
C VAL A 63 11.88 -5.63 8.96
N CYS A 64 11.10 -6.33 8.14
CA CYS A 64 11.49 -6.71 6.79
C CYS A 64 11.54 -5.48 5.86
N PRO A 65 12.39 -5.48 4.81
CA PRO A 65 12.28 -4.49 3.74
C PRO A 65 10.88 -4.46 3.13
N THR A 66 10.44 -3.28 2.70
CA THR A 66 9.16 -3.13 1.99
C THR A 66 9.30 -3.65 0.57
N GLY A 67 8.60 -4.73 0.25
CA GLY A 67 8.66 -5.36 -1.07
C GLY A 67 7.82 -6.63 -1.15
N GLY A 68 7.94 -7.34 -2.28
CA GLY A 68 7.28 -8.62 -2.53
C GLY A 68 5.75 -8.55 -2.50
N SER A 69 5.18 -7.38 -2.80
CA SER A 69 3.73 -7.09 -2.78
C SER A 69 3.01 -7.34 -1.45
N GLY A 70 3.74 -7.60 -0.36
CA GLY A 70 3.16 -7.91 0.95
C GLY A 70 3.30 -6.84 2.02
N GLY A 71 4.22 -5.89 1.83
CA GLY A 71 4.55 -4.89 2.85
C GLY A 71 3.34 -4.08 3.30
N SER A 72 2.54 -3.60 2.34
CA SER A 72 1.33 -2.80 2.64
C SER A 72 0.29 -3.58 3.43
N GLU A 73 0.01 -4.81 3.04
CA GLU A 73 -0.97 -5.66 3.72
C GLU A 73 -0.52 -6.00 5.14
N CYS A 74 0.76 -6.34 5.31
CA CYS A 74 1.32 -6.69 6.61
C CYS A 74 1.31 -5.49 7.57
N ALA A 75 1.64 -4.29 7.09
CA ALA A 75 1.58 -3.06 7.88
C ALA A 75 0.13 -2.68 8.25
N VAL A 76 -0.79 -2.81 7.31
CA VAL A 76 -2.23 -2.59 7.53
C VAL A 76 -2.76 -3.56 8.56
N TYR A 77 -2.47 -4.86 8.42
CA TYR A 77 -2.88 -5.87 9.37
C TYR A 77 -2.32 -5.61 10.77
N ALA A 78 -1.02 -5.30 10.88
CA ALA A 78 -0.43 -4.97 12.17
C ALA A 78 -1.09 -3.74 12.82
N THR A 79 -1.44 -2.73 12.02
CA THR A 79 -2.16 -1.55 12.49
C THR A 79 -3.56 -1.89 12.98
N LYS A 80 -4.28 -2.75 12.23
CA LYS A 80 -5.60 -3.25 12.62
C LYS A 80 -5.56 -3.90 14.00
N ILE A 81 -4.63 -4.84 14.23
CA ILE A 81 -4.50 -5.53 15.52
C ILE A 81 -4.16 -4.55 16.65
N ALA A 82 -3.25 -3.60 16.41
CA ALA A 82 -2.92 -2.58 17.40
C ALA A 82 -4.14 -1.70 17.76
N CYS A 83 -4.95 -1.32 16.77
CA CYS A 83 -6.20 -0.57 16.99
C CYS A 83 -7.26 -1.40 17.73
N GLU A 84 -7.43 -2.67 17.37
CA GLU A 84 -8.36 -3.58 18.04
C GLU A 84 -8.03 -3.76 19.52
N GLU A 85 -6.75 -3.81 19.87
CA GLU A 85 -6.30 -3.87 21.27
C GLU A 85 -6.67 -2.59 22.04
N ILE A 86 -6.54 -1.41 21.43
CA ILE A 86 -7.00 -0.15 22.04
C ILE A 86 -8.51 -0.18 22.21
N MET A 87 -9.26 -0.61 21.19
CA MET A 87 -10.72 -0.73 21.25
C MET A 87 -11.18 -1.75 22.31
N ARG A 88 -10.44 -2.85 22.51
CA ARG A 88 -10.71 -3.83 23.57
C ARG A 88 -10.59 -3.20 24.95
N ARG A 89 -9.59 -2.34 25.17
CA ARG A 89 -9.40 -1.60 26.43
C ARG A 89 -10.49 -0.55 26.64
N LEU A 90 -10.98 0.07 25.57
CA LEU A 90 -12.08 1.05 25.60
C LEU A 90 -13.47 0.41 25.68
N ALA A 91 -13.60 -0.89 25.43
CA ALA A 91 -14.90 -1.56 25.35
C ALA A 91 -15.76 -1.44 26.63
N PRO A 92 -15.23 -1.55 27.86
CA PRO A 92 -16.02 -1.34 29.08
C PRO A 92 -16.58 0.09 29.16
N LEU A 93 -15.74 1.09 28.89
CA LEU A 93 -16.14 2.50 28.88
C LEU A 93 -17.22 2.80 27.84
N LYS A 94 -17.09 2.20 26.64
CA LYS A 94 -18.06 2.37 25.56
C LYS A 94 -19.40 1.72 25.90
N LYS A 95 -19.41 0.63 26.70
CA LYS A 95 -20.66 0.00 27.19
C LYS A 95 -21.35 0.86 28.25
N GLU A 96 -20.59 1.47 29.16
CA GLU A 96 -21.12 2.38 30.17
C GLU A 96 -21.61 3.70 29.56
N ASN A 97 -20.96 4.15 28.48
CA ASN A 97 -21.22 5.44 27.84
C ASN A 97 -21.50 5.28 26.33
N PRO A 98 -22.62 4.64 25.93
CA PRO A 98 -22.87 4.27 24.54
C PRO A 98 -23.04 5.46 23.59
N LYS A 99 -23.32 6.66 24.11
CA LYS A 99 -23.49 7.90 23.34
C LYS A 99 -22.28 8.84 23.38
N ALA A 100 -21.22 8.47 24.10
CA ALA A 100 -20.04 9.32 24.20
C ALA A 100 -19.37 9.45 22.83
N SER A 101 -19.01 10.68 22.48
CA SER A 101 -18.14 10.96 21.35
C SER A 101 -16.75 10.35 21.57
N TRP A 102 -15.98 10.19 20.49
CA TRP A 102 -14.60 9.70 20.58
C TRP A 102 -13.77 10.50 21.59
N LYS A 103 -13.83 11.83 21.53
CA LYS A 103 -13.07 12.71 22.41
C LYS A 103 -13.46 12.56 23.88
N GLU A 104 -14.76 12.46 24.18
CA GLU A 104 -15.24 12.20 25.53
C GLU A 104 -14.77 10.84 26.04
N LEU A 105 -14.86 9.80 25.20
CA LEU A 105 -14.40 8.45 25.54
C LEU A 105 -12.91 8.42 25.87
N ILE A 106 -12.08 9.10 25.08
CA ILE A 106 -10.64 9.20 25.30
C ILE A 106 -10.30 10.02 26.56
N THR A 107 -11.04 11.09 26.83
CA THR A 107 -10.89 11.89 28.06
C THR A 107 -11.20 11.04 29.30
N LEU A 108 -12.28 10.24 29.25
CA LEU A 108 -12.63 9.30 30.30
C LEU A 108 -11.58 8.20 30.47
N ALA A 109 -11.07 7.66 29.36
CA ALA A 109 -10.00 6.66 29.37
C ALA A 109 -8.72 7.20 30.03
N LYS A 110 -8.35 8.45 29.73
CA LYS A 110 -7.25 9.15 30.39
C LYS A 110 -7.49 9.30 31.89
N ALA A 111 -8.70 9.71 32.31
CA ALA A 111 -9.06 9.83 33.72
C ALA A 111 -8.98 8.49 34.47
N GLN A 112 -9.34 7.39 33.79
CA GLN A 112 -9.23 6.03 34.32
C GLN A 112 -7.85 5.38 34.13
N LYS A 113 -6.85 6.14 33.63
CA LYS A 113 -5.47 5.69 33.42
C LYS A 113 -5.36 4.47 32.49
N ILE A 114 -6.26 4.35 31.52
CA ILE A 114 -6.23 3.29 30.52
C ILE A 114 -5.08 3.55 29.54
N ASN A 115 -4.32 2.51 29.22
CA ASN A 115 -3.25 2.61 28.22
C ASN A 115 -3.81 2.75 26.80
N LEU A 116 -3.63 3.93 26.20
CA LEU A 116 -4.06 4.30 24.85
C LEU A 116 -2.97 4.15 23.78
N ASN A 117 -1.88 3.46 24.11
CA ASN A 117 -0.84 3.07 23.17
C ASN A 117 -0.85 1.54 22.99
N SER A 118 -0.69 1.09 21.75
CA SER A 118 -0.56 -0.33 21.42
C SER A 118 0.39 -0.51 20.25
N SER A 119 1.20 -1.56 20.30
CA SER A 119 2.02 -1.98 19.18
C SER A 119 1.82 -3.46 18.90
N TYR A 120 2.01 -3.84 17.65
CA TYR A 120 1.91 -5.22 17.22
C TYR A 120 2.97 -5.53 16.17
N MET A 121 3.55 -6.72 16.28
CA MET A 121 4.49 -7.28 15.32
C MET A 121 3.80 -8.45 14.61
N PHE A 122 3.53 -8.29 13.33
CA PHE A 122 3.00 -9.35 12.49
C PHE A 122 4.13 -10.16 11.87
N THR A 123 4.05 -11.47 12.00
CA THR A 123 4.99 -12.40 11.38
C THR A 123 4.23 -13.33 10.44
N PRO A 124 4.23 -13.06 9.12
CA PRO A 124 3.42 -13.79 8.16
C PRO A 124 3.69 -15.30 8.09
N SER A 125 4.87 -15.76 8.47
CA SER A 125 5.19 -17.19 8.49
C SER A 125 4.41 -17.98 9.55
N TYR A 126 3.90 -17.30 10.58
CA TYR A 126 3.07 -17.92 11.61
C TYR A 126 1.59 -17.61 11.43
N ASP A 127 1.27 -16.38 11.00
CA ASP A 127 -0.09 -15.85 11.05
C ASP A 127 -0.69 -15.54 9.67
N GLY A 128 0.08 -15.68 8.59
CA GLY A 128 -0.33 -15.32 7.23
C GLY A 128 -0.85 -16.50 6.41
N LYS A 129 -1.90 -16.25 5.62
CA LYS A 129 -2.30 -17.15 4.53
C LYS A 129 -1.73 -16.61 3.23
N SER A 130 -1.12 -17.49 2.44
CA SER A 130 -0.72 -17.14 1.07
C SER A 130 -1.93 -17.26 0.16
N TYR A 131 -2.07 -16.31 -0.75
CA TYR A 131 -3.08 -16.32 -1.80
C TYR A 131 -2.42 -16.07 -3.16
N THR A 132 -3.16 -16.27 -4.24
CA THR A 132 -2.66 -16.07 -5.61
C THR A 132 -3.47 -14.98 -6.28
N ILE A 133 -2.78 -14.03 -6.90
CA ILE A 133 -3.39 -12.98 -7.73
C ILE A 133 -3.49 -13.52 -9.16
N TYR A 134 -4.65 -13.34 -9.78
CA TYR A 134 -4.89 -13.73 -11.17
C TYR A 134 -5.18 -12.48 -11.99
N GLY A 135 -4.70 -12.45 -13.23
CA GLY A 135 -5.00 -11.36 -14.14
C GLY A 135 -5.01 -11.84 -15.59
N VAL A 136 -5.71 -11.12 -16.45
CA VAL A 136 -5.69 -11.30 -17.89
C VAL A 136 -5.60 -9.93 -18.56
N THR A 137 -4.78 -9.87 -19.60
CA THR A 137 -4.55 -8.64 -20.37
C THR A 137 -4.71 -8.93 -21.86
N ALA A 138 -5.46 -8.09 -22.56
CA ALA A 138 -5.56 -8.08 -24.01
C ALA A 138 -5.06 -6.72 -24.53
N VAL A 139 -4.21 -6.73 -25.56
CA VAL A 139 -3.58 -5.52 -26.12
C VAL A 139 -3.70 -5.53 -27.63
N GLU A 140 -4.07 -4.39 -28.21
CA GLU A 140 -4.09 -4.12 -29.64
C GLU A 140 -3.00 -3.11 -29.99
N VAL A 141 -2.18 -3.44 -30.99
CA VAL A 141 -1.02 -2.64 -31.40
C VAL A 141 -1.02 -2.45 -32.92
N GLU A 142 -0.78 -1.23 -33.36
CA GLU A 142 -0.50 -0.90 -34.76
C GLU A 142 1.01 -0.71 -34.93
N VAL A 143 1.59 -1.33 -35.97
CA VAL A 143 3.03 -1.28 -36.25
C VAL A 143 3.26 -0.71 -37.63
N ASP A 144 4.09 0.33 -37.73
CA ASP A 144 4.64 0.80 -38.98
C ASP A 144 5.77 -0.14 -39.42
N ILE A 145 5.50 -0.93 -40.45
CA ILE A 145 6.43 -1.93 -40.99
C ILE A 145 7.69 -1.33 -41.64
N LEU A 146 7.69 -0.04 -41.98
CA LEU A 146 8.84 0.62 -42.59
C LEU A 146 9.81 1.17 -41.55
N THR A 147 9.29 1.65 -40.41
CA THR A 147 10.10 2.32 -39.38
C THR A 147 10.29 1.48 -38.11
N GLY A 148 9.45 0.46 -37.90
CA GLY A 148 9.40 -0.32 -36.66
C GLY A 148 8.73 0.42 -35.50
N GLN A 149 8.21 1.64 -35.73
CA GLN A 149 7.43 2.35 -34.72
C GLN A 149 6.10 1.64 -34.48
N HIS A 150 5.58 1.73 -33.26
CA HIS A 150 4.31 1.13 -32.90
C HIS A 150 3.48 2.06 -32.03
N LEU A 151 2.16 1.89 -32.09
CA LEU A 151 1.18 2.55 -31.23
C LEU A 151 0.33 1.49 -30.55
N ILE A 152 0.09 1.67 -29.26
CA ILE A 152 -0.83 0.82 -28.53
C ILE A 152 -2.21 1.44 -28.63
N LEU A 153 -3.06 0.85 -29.46
CA LEU A 153 -4.40 1.36 -29.72
C LEU A 153 -5.29 1.16 -28.49
N ARG A 154 -5.19 -0.02 -27.86
CA ARG A 154 -6.03 -0.37 -26.73
C ARG A 154 -5.38 -1.41 -25.83
N ALA A 155 -5.60 -1.28 -24.52
CA ALA A 155 -5.30 -2.31 -23.54
C ALA A 155 -6.48 -2.51 -22.58
N ASP A 156 -6.93 -3.75 -22.44
CA ASP A 156 -7.91 -4.18 -21.44
C ASP A 156 -7.24 -5.09 -20.43
N ILE A 157 -7.31 -4.73 -19.15
CA ILE A 157 -6.78 -5.52 -18.03
C ILE A 157 -7.94 -5.87 -17.09
N LEU A 158 -8.04 -7.15 -16.75
CA LEU A 158 -8.90 -7.64 -15.69
C LEU A 158 -8.02 -8.33 -14.64
N GLU A 159 -8.01 -7.82 -13.41
CA GLU A 159 -7.20 -8.36 -12.32
C GLU A 159 -8.03 -8.72 -11.09
N ASP A 160 -7.72 -9.86 -10.47
CA ASP A 160 -8.33 -10.35 -9.24
C ASP A 160 -7.51 -9.87 -8.03
N THR A 161 -7.90 -8.71 -7.52
CA THR A 161 -7.28 -8.04 -6.36
C THR A 161 -7.94 -8.41 -5.03
N GLY A 162 -8.82 -9.42 -5.02
CA GLY A 162 -9.69 -9.68 -3.88
C GLY A 162 -10.59 -8.48 -3.54
N VAL A 163 -10.83 -8.25 -2.25
CA VAL A 163 -11.54 -7.05 -1.77
C VAL A 163 -10.53 -5.92 -1.58
N SER A 164 -10.41 -5.07 -2.60
CA SER A 164 -9.53 -3.90 -2.56
C SER A 164 -9.85 -2.98 -1.37
N LEU A 165 -8.81 -2.62 -0.62
CA LEU A 165 -8.89 -1.67 0.48
C LEU A 165 -9.03 -0.22 -0.03
N SER A 166 -8.34 0.10 -1.13
CA SER A 166 -8.32 1.42 -1.72
C SER A 166 -8.30 1.29 -3.25
N PRO A 167 -9.47 1.18 -3.89
CA PRO A 167 -9.61 0.86 -5.32
C PRO A 167 -8.80 1.76 -6.25
N GLU A 168 -8.76 3.06 -5.97
CA GLU A 168 -8.04 4.03 -6.80
C GLU A 168 -6.51 3.84 -6.69
N VAL A 169 -6.01 3.51 -5.50
CA VAL A 169 -4.59 3.21 -5.30
C VAL A 169 -4.22 1.92 -6.01
N ASP A 170 -5.08 0.90 -5.91
CA ASP A 170 -4.84 -0.40 -6.51
C ASP A 170 -4.88 -0.33 -8.05
N ILE A 171 -5.86 0.39 -8.63
CA ILE A 171 -5.87 0.68 -10.08
C ILE A 171 -4.58 1.39 -10.50
N GLY A 172 -4.14 2.42 -9.75
CA GLY A 172 -2.89 3.11 -10.06
C GLY A 172 -1.65 2.21 -9.99
N GLN A 173 -1.64 1.19 -9.12
CA GLN A 173 -0.57 0.17 -9.11
C GLN A 173 -0.61 -0.70 -10.36
N ILE A 174 -1.80 -1.13 -10.81
CA ILE A 174 -1.98 -1.92 -12.03
C ILE A 174 -1.50 -1.12 -13.26
N GLU A 175 -1.91 0.15 -13.36
CA GLU A 175 -1.46 1.07 -14.42
C GLU A 175 0.06 1.21 -14.44
N GLY A 176 0.65 1.53 -13.28
CA GLY A 176 2.09 1.71 -13.16
C GLY A 176 2.86 0.45 -13.49
N ALA A 177 2.43 -0.71 -12.98
CA ALA A 177 3.06 -2.00 -13.25
C ALA A 177 2.98 -2.38 -14.73
N TYR A 178 1.82 -2.16 -15.36
CA TYR A 178 1.64 -2.39 -16.79
C TYR A 178 2.58 -1.52 -17.62
N VAL A 179 2.66 -0.22 -17.34
CA VAL A 179 3.54 0.71 -18.08
C VAL A 179 5.03 0.38 -17.85
N MET A 180 5.43 0.00 -16.64
CA MET A 180 6.79 -0.50 -16.40
C MET A 180 7.10 -1.78 -17.20
N GLY A 181 6.15 -2.72 -17.25
CA GLY A 181 6.27 -3.92 -18.08
C GLY A 181 6.34 -3.59 -19.57
N LEU A 182 5.56 -2.62 -20.03
CA LEU A 182 5.61 -2.14 -21.40
C LEU A 182 7.01 -1.62 -21.75
N GLY A 183 7.59 -0.77 -20.90
CA GLY A 183 8.94 -0.25 -21.07
C GLY A 183 9.97 -1.38 -21.20
N LEU A 184 9.94 -2.32 -20.24
CA LEU A 184 10.81 -3.50 -20.24
C LEU A 184 10.80 -4.28 -21.56
N TYR A 185 9.63 -4.43 -22.19
CA TYR A 185 9.49 -5.26 -23.40
C TYR A 185 9.63 -4.49 -24.72
N THR A 186 9.57 -3.15 -24.71
CA THR A 186 9.45 -2.37 -25.96
C THR A 186 10.46 -1.24 -26.13
N SER A 187 10.86 -0.56 -25.06
CA SER A 187 11.63 0.69 -25.16
C SER A 187 12.90 0.72 -24.31
N GLU A 188 12.91 0.03 -23.18
CA GLU A 188 14.00 0.06 -22.21
C GLU A 188 15.12 -0.89 -22.64
N GLU A 189 16.29 -0.33 -22.98
CA GLU A 189 17.45 -1.09 -23.42
C GLU A 189 18.72 -0.70 -22.64
N LEU A 190 19.37 -1.71 -22.06
CA LEU A 190 20.68 -1.56 -21.44
C LEU A 190 21.78 -1.88 -22.45
N GLN A 191 22.52 -0.86 -22.89
CA GLN A 191 23.62 -1.03 -23.83
C GLN A 191 24.95 -0.93 -23.07
N TYR A 192 25.84 -1.87 -23.34
CA TYR A 192 27.17 -1.96 -22.71
C TYR A 192 28.26 -1.88 -23.78
N GLU A 193 29.39 -1.29 -23.43
CA GLU A 193 30.57 -1.26 -24.27
C GLU A 193 31.26 -2.64 -24.28
N ASP A 194 31.42 -3.25 -25.45
CA ASP A 194 31.87 -4.64 -25.61
C ASP A 194 33.21 -4.97 -24.94
N VAL A 195 34.16 -4.02 -24.97
CA VAL A 195 35.53 -4.27 -24.48
C VAL A 195 35.65 -4.06 -22.97
N THR A 196 34.99 -3.03 -22.43
CA THR A 196 35.19 -2.59 -21.04
C THR A 196 34.05 -3.04 -20.12
N GLY A 197 32.90 -3.42 -20.68
CA GLY A 197 31.66 -3.68 -19.93
C GLY A 197 30.99 -2.41 -19.39
N ARG A 198 31.40 -1.22 -19.83
CA ARG A 198 30.84 0.06 -19.35
C ARG A 198 29.40 0.25 -19.82
N LEU A 199 28.47 0.52 -18.89
CA LEU A 199 27.09 0.88 -19.23
C LEU A 199 27.03 2.22 -19.99
N LEU A 200 26.51 2.17 -21.20
CA LEU A 200 26.33 3.32 -22.08
C LEU A 200 25.02 4.05 -21.79
N THR A 201 23.94 3.33 -21.52
CA THR A 201 22.60 3.91 -21.24
C THR A 201 22.38 4.25 -19.76
N ASN A 202 23.26 5.08 -19.20
CA ASN A 202 23.28 5.42 -17.76
C ASN A 202 22.58 6.73 -17.38
N ARG A 203 21.80 7.35 -18.28
CA ARG A 203 21.09 8.63 -18.05
C ARG A 203 19.75 8.65 -18.79
N THR A 204 18.85 9.56 -18.43
CA THR A 204 17.54 9.72 -19.10
C THR A 204 17.64 10.15 -20.58
N TRP A 205 18.81 10.68 -21.00
CA TRP A 205 19.02 11.04 -22.40
C TRP A 205 19.18 9.81 -23.30
N ASN A 206 19.70 8.71 -22.78
CA ASN A 206 20.03 7.51 -23.56
C ASN A 206 19.30 6.25 -23.10
N TYR A 207 18.76 6.22 -21.88
CA TYR A 207 17.81 5.23 -21.40
C TYR A 207 16.38 5.78 -21.52
N LYS A 208 15.51 5.09 -22.26
CA LYS A 208 14.17 5.56 -22.62
C LYS A 208 13.08 4.75 -21.92
N ILE A 209 12.62 5.29 -20.80
CA ILE A 209 11.38 4.84 -20.16
C ILE A 209 10.16 5.28 -21.00
N PRO A 210 9.02 4.60 -20.88
CA PRO A 210 7.76 5.05 -21.47
C PRO A 210 7.39 6.47 -21.02
N GLY A 211 7.02 7.29 -21.99
CA GLY A 211 6.43 8.62 -21.79
C GLY A 211 4.93 8.64 -22.05
N ALA A 212 4.34 9.83 -21.98
CA ALA A 212 2.89 10.01 -22.10
C ALA A 212 2.30 9.63 -23.47
N LYS A 213 3.14 9.46 -24.51
CA LYS A 213 2.70 9.02 -25.84
C LYS A 213 2.86 7.52 -26.08
N ASP A 214 3.52 6.83 -25.15
CA ASP A 214 3.81 5.40 -25.25
C ASP A 214 2.74 4.56 -24.54
N ILE A 215 1.87 5.19 -23.73
CA ILE A 215 0.75 4.52 -23.07
C ILE A 215 -0.38 4.17 -24.06
N PRO A 216 -1.25 3.19 -23.74
CA PRO A 216 -2.42 2.88 -24.57
C PRO A 216 -3.34 4.08 -24.78
N ILE A 217 -3.82 4.26 -26.02
CA ILE A 217 -4.78 5.34 -26.34
C ILE A 217 -6.12 5.10 -25.62
N ASP A 218 -6.58 3.85 -25.60
CA ASP A 218 -7.74 3.38 -24.83
C ASP A 218 -7.28 2.41 -23.75
N PHE A 219 -7.17 2.89 -22.50
CA PHE A 219 -6.64 2.12 -21.39
C PHE A 219 -7.75 1.78 -20.38
N ARG A 220 -8.09 0.49 -20.27
CA ARG A 220 -9.22 0.00 -19.47
C ARG A 220 -8.74 -1.01 -18.44
N ILE A 221 -9.07 -0.76 -17.19
CA ILE A 221 -8.74 -1.63 -16.06
C ILE A 221 -10.01 -1.92 -15.30
N GLU A 222 -10.30 -3.21 -15.11
CA GLU A 222 -11.37 -3.68 -14.24
C GLU A 222 -10.78 -4.60 -13.16
N MET A 223 -11.23 -4.41 -11.92
CA MET A 223 -10.97 -5.36 -10.85
C MET A 223 -12.12 -6.36 -10.76
N ARG A 224 -11.79 -7.64 -10.65
CA ARG A 224 -12.78 -8.72 -10.58
C ARG A 224 -13.73 -8.52 -9.39
N LYS A 225 -15.02 -8.40 -9.67
CA LYS A 225 -16.06 -8.24 -8.64
C LYS A 225 -16.36 -9.57 -7.95
N ASN A 226 -16.76 -9.50 -6.67
CA ASN A 226 -17.20 -10.65 -5.86
C ASN A 226 -16.16 -11.77 -5.74
N ALA A 227 -14.87 -11.43 -5.73
CA ALA A 227 -13.78 -12.36 -5.47
C ALA A 227 -13.23 -12.11 -4.05
N PRO A 228 -13.51 -13.00 -3.07
CA PRO A 228 -13.08 -12.82 -1.68
C PRO A 228 -11.65 -13.32 -1.42
N ASN A 229 -10.85 -13.42 -2.48
CA ASN A 229 -9.52 -14.04 -2.48
C ASN A 229 -8.63 -13.50 -1.34
#